data_AF-A0A922MSP0-F1
#
_entry.id   AF-A0A922MSP0-F1
#
_cell.length_a   1.000
_cell.length_b   1.000
_cell.length_c   1.000
_cell.angle_alpha   90.00
_cell.angle_beta   90.00
_cell.angle_gamma   90.00
#
_symmetry.space_group_name_H-M   'P 1'
#
loop_
_entity.id
_entity.type
_entity.pdbx_description
1 polymer ?
#
loop_
_entity_poly.entity_id
_entity_poly.type
_entity_poly.pdbx_seq_one_letter_code
_entity_poly.pdbx_strand_id
1 'polypeptide(L)'
;MNNLGSLTVYSVGPFVSYKTLNCIILIIPVCYVLLCLWIPESPYYHLKDGRIEAAKKEFMRLKGNQDESLLEEQMNVMRAHVRESMENKTTLRELLTNMRYRKAVYIVTGLKLLQYMTGILVIQSYLEPIFRQSNFVSGPIASIVYGFVQLGAGNI
;
A
#
# COMPACT_ATOMS: atom_id res chain seq x y z
N MET A 1 5.56 4.67 -2.65
CA MET A 1 6.43 3.61 -3.19
C MET A 1 5.58 2.66 -4.04
N ASN A 2 5.58 2.84 -5.36
CA ASN A 2 4.96 1.91 -6.35
C ASN A 2 5.90 1.67 -7.55
N ASN A 3 7.21 1.95 -7.38
CA ASN A 3 8.11 2.20 -8.51
C ASN A 3 8.38 0.96 -9.37
N LEU A 4 8.36 -0.25 -8.79
CA LEU A 4 8.47 -1.51 -9.54
C LEU A 4 7.26 -1.75 -10.46
N GLY A 5 6.05 -1.45 -9.98
CA GLY A 5 4.84 -1.54 -10.78
C GLY A 5 4.85 -0.55 -11.94
N SER A 6 5.22 0.71 -11.66
CA SER A 6 5.34 1.74 -12.69
C SER A 6 6.38 1.38 -13.76
N LEU A 7 7.56 0.86 -13.36
CA LEU A 7 8.59 0.41 -14.30
C LEU A 7 8.09 -0.71 -15.22
N THR A 8 7.37 -1.68 -14.66
CA THR A 8 6.78 -2.79 -15.43
C THR A 8 5.78 -2.25 -16.47
N VAL A 9 4.93 -1.30 -16.07
CA VAL A 9 3.96 -0.67 -16.98
C VAL A 9 4.65 0.15 -18.07
N TYR A 10 5.69 0.93 -17.76
CA TYR A 10 6.43 1.69 -18.76
C TYR A 10 7.24 0.82 -19.72
N SER A 11 7.63 -0.39 -19.29
CA SER A 11 8.38 -1.34 -20.11
C SER A 11 7.50 -2.15 -21.04
N VAL A 12 6.30 -2.54 -20.59
CA VAL A 12 5.37 -3.38 -21.38
C VAL A 12 4.34 -2.54 -22.15
N GLY A 13 3.94 -1.40 -21.59
CA GLY A 13 2.88 -0.53 -22.12
C GLY A 13 3.07 -0.08 -23.56
N PRO A 14 4.26 0.41 -23.98
CA PRO A 14 4.46 0.88 -25.35
C PRO A 14 4.44 -0.21 -26.43
N PHE A 15 4.63 -1.48 -26.06
CA PHE A 15 4.75 -2.59 -27.00
C PHE A 15 3.49 -3.45 -27.09
N VAL A 16 2.48 -3.17 -26.27
CA VAL A 16 1.31 -4.04 -26.07
C VAL A 16 0.01 -3.25 -26.13
N SER A 17 -1.01 -3.78 -26.81
CA SER A 17 -2.34 -3.15 -26.87
C SER A 17 -2.96 -2.99 -25.48
N TYR A 18 -3.71 -1.89 -25.25
CA TYR A 18 -4.39 -1.60 -23.97
C TYR A 18 -5.22 -2.77 -23.42
N LYS A 19 -5.86 -3.56 -24.30
CA LYS A 19 -6.62 -4.75 -23.87
C LYS A 19 -5.73 -5.79 -23.22
N THR A 20 -4.60 -6.11 -23.85
CA THR A 20 -3.64 -7.09 -23.35
C THR A 20 -2.92 -6.58 -22.10
N LEU A 21 -2.59 -5.28 -22.04
CA LEU A 21 -2.01 -4.66 -20.84
C LEU A 21 -2.96 -4.78 -19.63
N ASN A 22 -4.25 -4.48 -19.81
CA ASN A 22 -5.25 -4.63 -18.76
C ASN A 22 -5.40 -6.08 -18.30
N CYS A 23 -5.35 -7.06 -19.21
CA CYS A 23 -5.36 -8.47 -18.84
C CYS A 23 -4.15 -8.84 -17.96
N ILE A 24 -2.95 -8.36 -18.30
CA ILE A 24 -1.73 -8.62 -17.50
C ILE A 24 -1.86 -8.00 -16.10
N ILE A 25 -2.32 -6.75 -16.01
CA ILE A 25 -2.50 -6.06 -14.74
C ILE A 25 -3.55 -6.76 -13.87
N LEU A 26 -4.60 -7.36 -14.47
CA LEU A 26 -5.65 -8.07 -13.74
C LEU A 26 -5.18 -9.41 -13.14
N ILE A 27 -4.18 -10.07 -13.75
CA ILE A 27 -3.65 -11.33 -13.22
C ILE A 27 -3.06 -11.13 -11.83
N ILE A 28 -2.36 -10.01 -11.59
CA ILE A 28 -1.71 -9.72 -10.30
C ILE A 28 -2.70 -9.69 -9.12
N PRO A 29 -3.78 -8.86 -9.12
CA PRO A 29 -4.75 -8.84 -8.04
C PRO A 29 -5.55 -10.15 -7.94
N VAL A 30 -5.82 -10.85 -9.05
CA VAL A 30 -6.49 -12.15 -8.99
C VAL A 30 -5.62 -13.18 -8.27
N CYS A 31 -4.33 -13.26 -8.64
CA CYS A 31 -3.37 -14.10 -7.93
C CYS A 31 -3.27 -13.71 -6.45
N TYR A 32 -3.25 -12.41 -6.14
CA TYR A 32 -3.24 -11.93 -4.76
C TYR A 32 -4.47 -12.39 -3.97
N VAL A 33 -5.67 -12.26 -4.53
CA VAL A 33 -6.91 -12.73 -3.88
C VAL A 33 -6.87 -14.24 -3.64
N LEU A 34 -6.43 -15.01 -4.64
CA LEU A 34 -6.31 -16.47 -4.51
C LEU A 34 -5.31 -16.86 -3.40
N LEU A 35 -4.18 -16.16 -3.29
CA LEU A 35 -3.21 -16.38 -2.21
C LEU A 35 -3.77 -15.95 -0.84
N CYS A 36 -4.51 -14.85 -0.78
CA CYS A 36 -5.15 -14.40 0.45
C CYS A 36 -6.18 -15.39 1.01
N LEU A 37 -6.79 -16.23 0.18
CA LEU A 37 -7.69 -17.30 0.66
C LEU A 37 -6.97 -18.34 1.54
N TRP A 38 -5.65 -18.49 1.38
CA TRP A 38 -4.85 -19.38 2.22
C TRP A 38 -4.25 -18.70 3.45
N ILE A 39 -4.23 -17.36 3.48
CA ILE A 39 -3.66 -16.61 4.60
C ILE A 39 -4.67 -16.65 5.76
N PRO A 40 -4.26 -17.11 6.96
CA PRO A 40 -5.14 -17.10 8.13
C PRO A 40 -5.58 -15.68 8.47
N GLU A 41 -6.78 -15.54 9.04
CA GLU A 41 -7.25 -14.26 9.54
C GLU A 41 -6.29 -13.69 10.60
N SER A 42 -6.20 -12.37 10.67
CA SER A 42 -5.32 -11.71 11.65
C SER A 42 -5.77 -12.01 13.08
N PRO A 43 -4.87 -12.41 14.00
CA PRO A 43 -5.22 -12.65 15.41
C PRO A 43 -5.81 -11.40 16.11
N TYR A 44 -5.47 -10.20 15.62
CA TYR A 44 -6.10 -8.94 16.04
C TYR A 44 -7.62 -8.92 15.82
N TYR A 45 -8.09 -9.49 14.72
CA TYR A 45 -9.51 -9.55 14.39
C TYR A 45 -10.28 -10.41 15.39
N HIS A 46 -9.76 -11.61 15.69
CA HIS A 46 -10.35 -12.49 16.70
C HIS A 46 -10.33 -11.87 18.11
N LEU A 47 -9.27 -11.17 18.50
CA LEU A 47 -9.21 -10.45 19.79
C LEU A 47 -10.22 -9.31 19.88
N LYS A 48 -10.43 -8.57 18.78
CA LYS A 48 -11.43 -7.49 18.70
C LYS A 48 -12.85 -8.02 18.90
N ASP A 49 -13.13 -9.23 18.43
CA ASP A 49 -14.41 -9.92 18.54
C ASP A 49 -14.56 -10.73 19.84
N GLY A 50 -13.59 -10.64 20.75
CA GLY A 50 -13.59 -11.36 22.03
C GLY A 50 -13.28 -12.87 21.95
N ARG A 51 -12.99 -13.40 20.75
CA ARG A 51 -12.68 -14.81 20.51
C ARG A 51 -11.21 -15.13 20.80
N ILE A 52 -10.88 -15.22 22.09
CA ILE A 52 -9.51 -15.42 22.58
C ILE A 52 -8.87 -16.73 22.11
N GLU A 53 -9.60 -17.85 22.16
CA GLU A 53 -9.03 -19.14 21.79
C GLU A 53 -8.72 -19.25 20.29
N ALA A 54 -9.60 -18.68 19.45
CA ALA A 54 -9.36 -18.56 18.01
C ALA A 54 -8.13 -17.69 17.72
N ALA A 55 -7.98 -16.57 18.45
CA ALA A 55 -6.79 -15.72 18.35
C ALA A 55 -5.50 -16.47 18.72
N LYS A 56 -5.51 -17.28 19.80
CA LYS A 56 -4.36 -18.11 20.23
C LYS A 56 -3.98 -19.11 19.13
N LYS A 57 -4.98 -19.78 18.54
CA LYS A 57 -4.78 -20.76 17.47
C LYS A 57 -4.18 -20.14 16.20
N GLU A 58 -4.74 -19.03 15.71
CA GLU A 58 -4.21 -18.36 14.51
C GLU A 58 -2.84 -17.72 14.74
N PHE A 59 -2.58 -17.21 15.95
CA PHE A 59 -1.26 -16.70 16.32
C PHE A 59 -0.20 -17.79 16.34
N MET A 60 -0.51 -18.98 16.88
CA MET A 60 0.38 -20.14 16.80
C MET A 60 0.61 -20.58 15.35
N ARG A 61 -0.42 -20.51 14.49
CA ARG A 61 -0.30 -20.83 13.06
C ARG A 61 0.61 -19.85 12.32
N LEU A 62 0.56 -18.56 12.65
CA LEU A 62 1.35 -17.51 12.00
C LEU A 62 2.81 -17.48 12.49
N LYS A 63 3.04 -17.72 13.79
CA LYS A 63 4.36 -17.57 14.43
C LYS A 63 5.11 -18.90 14.63
N GLY A 64 4.42 -20.03 14.46
CA GLY A 64 4.95 -21.36 14.76
C GLY A 64 4.82 -21.71 16.25
N ASN A 65 5.21 -22.94 16.61
CA ASN A 65 5.20 -23.40 18.00
C ASN A 65 6.17 -22.57 18.84
N GLN A 66 5.63 -21.82 19.80
CA GLN A 66 6.40 -21.12 20.83
C GLN A 66 6.07 -21.72 22.20
N ASP A 67 6.95 -21.52 23.18
CA ASP A 67 6.65 -21.83 24.57
C ASP A 67 5.34 -21.17 25.00
N GLU A 68 4.52 -21.94 25.71
CA GLU A 68 3.16 -21.54 26.08
C GLU A 68 3.14 -20.26 26.94
N SER A 69 4.17 -20.06 27.77
CA SER A 69 4.34 -18.85 28.59
C SER A 69 4.59 -17.60 27.76
N LEU A 70 5.46 -17.67 26.76
CA LEU A 70 5.78 -16.53 25.87
C LEU A 70 4.62 -16.19 24.94
N LEU A 71 3.86 -17.22 24.53
CA LEU A 71 2.64 -17.06 23.74
C LEU A 71 1.58 -16.27 24.52
N GLU A 72 1.37 -16.62 25.80
CA GLU A 72 0.37 -16.00 26.65
C GLU A 72 0.71 -14.54 26.98
N GLU A 73 2.00 -14.24 27.21
CA GLU A 73 2.48 -12.87 27.41
C GLU A 73 2.18 -11.98 26.19
N GLN A 74 2.57 -12.42 24.99
CA GLN A 74 2.35 -11.64 23.76
C GLN A 74 0.87 -11.48 23.43
N MET A 75 0.07 -12.51 23.69
CA MET A 75 -1.38 -12.44 23.51
C MET A 75 -2.03 -11.42 24.46
N ASN A 76 -1.53 -11.33 25.70
CA ASN A 76 -2.00 -10.34 26.67
C ASN A 76 -1.62 -8.91 26.27
N VAL A 77 -0.38 -8.70 25.79
CA VAL A 77 0.04 -7.39 25.25
C VAL A 77 -0.82 -6.99 24.06
N MET A 78 -1.03 -7.91 23.11
CA MET A 78 -1.89 -7.66 21.94
C MET A 78 -3.34 -7.36 22.36
N ARG A 79 -3.89 -8.08 23.34
CA ARG A 79 -5.22 -7.83 23.87
C ARG A 79 -5.33 -6.45 24.54
N ALA A 80 -4.32 -6.03 25.29
CA ALA A 80 -4.29 -4.70 25.91
C ALA A 80 -4.35 -3.60 24.84
N HIS A 81 -3.54 -3.70 23.78
CA HIS A 81 -3.57 -2.77 22.66
C HIS A 81 -4.91 -2.76 21.91
N VAL A 82 -5.52 -3.94 21.70
CA VAL A 82 -6.85 -4.03 21.06
C VAL A 82 -7.91 -3.33 21.90
N ARG A 83 -7.90 -3.53 23.23
CA ARG A 83 -8.83 -2.87 24.14
C ARG A 83 -8.63 -1.35 24.14
N GLU A 84 -7.39 -0.90 24.26
CA GLU A 84 -7.05 0.53 24.19
C GLU A 84 -7.51 1.15 22.86
N SER A 85 -7.30 0.47 21.73
CA SER A 85 -7.74 0.94 20.42
C SER A 85 -9.28 0.93 20.26
N MET A 86 -9.98 0.04 20.96
CA MET A 86 -11.44 -0.06 20.94
C MET A 86 -12.13 0.94 21.86
N GLU A 87 -11.44 1.36 22.93
CA GLU A 87 -11.86 2.44 23.82
C GLU A 87 -11.56 3.81 23.19
N ASN A 88 -10.36 3.98 22.65
CA ASN A 88 -9.94 5.19 21.92
C ASN A 88 -10.33 5.15 20.44
N LYS A 89 -11.63 4.94 20.15
CA LYS A 89 -12.14 5.01 18.77
C LYS A 89 -11.96 6.41 18.22
N THR A 90 -10.83 6.62 17.57
CA THR A 90 -10.53 7.88 16.90
C THR A 90 -11.54 8.06 15.78
N THR A 91 -12.50 8.94 15.99
CA THR A 91 -13.49 9.25 14.96
C THR A 91 -12.86 10.21 13.94
N LEU A 92 -13.22 10.12 12.66
CA LEU A 92 -12.75 11.10 11.64
C LEU A 92 -13.03 12.55 12.07
N ARG A 93 -14.14 12.76 12.79
CA ARG A 93 -14.49 14.04 13.41
C ARG A 93 -13.50 14.44 14.51
N GLU A 94 -13.01 13.51 15.31
CA GLU A 94 -12.01 13.79 16.35
C GLU A 94 -10.64 14.12 15.75
N LEU A 95 -10.24 13.48 14.66
CA LEU A 95 -9.05 13.86 13.89
C LEU A 95 -9.13 15.32 13.40
N LEU A 96 -10.32 15.74 12.95
CA LEU A 96 -10.58 17.09 12.46
C LEU A 96 -10.96 18.09 13.56
N THR A 97 -11.26 17.68 14.79
CA THR A 97 -11.70 18.58 15.87
C THR A 97 -10.60 18.78 16.90
N ASN A 98 -9.81 17.74 17.19
CA ASN A 98 -8.73 17.82 18.18
C ASN A 98 -7.57 18.68 17.68
N MET A 99 -7.23 19.70 18.48
CA MET A 99 -6.11 20.62 18.21
C MET A 99 -4.77 19.90 18.02
N ARG A 100 -4.59 18.76 18.70
CA ARG A 100 -3.38 17.91 18.61
C ARG A 100 -3.19 17.30 17.22
N TYR A 101 -4.26 16.82 16.58
CA TYR A 101 -4.18 16.14 15.28
C TYR A 101 -4.38 17.10 14.10
N ARG A 102 -5.11 18.21 14.29
CA ARG A 102 -5.37 19.22 13.26
C ARG A 102 -4.11 19.69 12.53
N LYS A 103 -3.05 20.05 13.27
CA LYS A 103 -1.79 20.51 12.68
C LYS A 103 -1.18 19.45 11.74
N ALA A 104 -1.15 18.19 12.19
CA ALA A 104 -0.65 17.09 11.38
C ALA A 104 -1.51 16.87 10.12
N VAL A 105 -2.83 16.90 10.26
CA VAL A 105 -3.76 16.75 9.13
C VAL A 105 -3.57 17.88 8.10
N TYR A 106 -3.46 19.14 8.55
CA TYR A 106 -3.21 20.27 7.65
C TYR A 106 -1.88 20.17 6.93
N ILE A 107 -0.80 19.82 7.64
CA ILE A 107 0.53 19.70 7.04
C ILE A 107 0.54 18.57 6.00
N VAL A 108 0.01 17.39 6.33
CA VAL A 108 -0.02 16.25 5.40
C VAL A 108 -0.91 16.54 4.19
N THR A 109 -2.09 17.12 4.43
CA THR A 109 -3.03 17.45 3.34
C THR A 109 -2.46 18.54 2.45
N GLY A 110 -1.90 19.61 3.03
CA GLY A 110 -1.25 20.69 2.28
C GLY A 110 -0.06 20.18 1.48
N LEU A 111 0.80 19.36 2.07
CA LEU A 111 1.93 18.74 1.38
C LEU A 111 1.47 17.87 0.20
N LYS A 112 0.41 17.08 0.37
CA LYS A 112 -0.16 16.26 -0.71
C LYS A 112 -0.81 17.08 -1.80
N LEU A 113 -1.52 18.16 -1.44
CA LEU A 113 -2.10 19.08 -2.42
C LEU A 113 -1.02 19.75 -3.24
N LEU A 114 0.03 20.27 -2.62
CA LEU A 114 1.19 20.85 -3.33
C LEU A 114 1.84 19.82 -4.26
N GLN A 115 2.00 18.57 -3.78
CA GLN A 115 2.50 17.47 -4.61
C GLN A 115 1.59 17.20 -5.82
N TYR A 116 0.27 17.20 -5.68
CA TYR A 116 -0.65 17.03 -6.82
C TYR A 116 -0.66 18.23 -7.77
N MET A 117 -0.53 19.45 -7.25
CA MET A 117 -0.47 20.68 -8.04
C MET A 117 0.75 20.74 -8.96
N THR A 118 1.81 19.96 -8.69
CA THR A 118 2.92 19.81 -9.64
C THR A 118 2.52 19.13 -10.96
N GLY A 119 1.32 18.54 -11.04
CA GLY A 119 0.85 17.86 -12.25
C GLY A 119 1.51 16.50 -12.48
N ILE A 120 2.22 15.96 -11.49
CA ILE A 120 2.97 14.70 -11.62
C ILE A 120 2.13 13.54 -12.18
N LEU A 121 0.85 13.44 -11.82
CA LEU A 121 -0.05 12.40 -12.34
C LEU A 121 -0.31 12.54 -13.85
N VAL A 122 -0.44 13.77 -14.35
CA VAL A 122 -0.64 14.06 -15.77
C VAL A 122 0.63 13.73 -16.53
N ILE A 123 1.79 14.15 -16.02
CA ILE A 123 3.09 13.86 -16.63
C ILE A 123 3.31 12.34 -16.72
N GLN A 124 3.02 11.59 -15.64
CA GLN A 124 3.16 10.13 -15.63
C GLN A 124 2.19 9.42 -16.60
N SER A 125 0.95 9.91 -16.74
CA SER A 125 -0.05 9.30 -17.61
C SER A 125 0.18 9.59 -19.10
N TYR A 126 0.74 10.75 -19.43
CA TYR A 126 0.96 11.23 -20.79
C TYR A 126 2.45 11.27 -21.16
N LEU A 127 3.29 10.51 -20.46
CA LEU A 127 4.74 10.55 -20.60
C LEU A 127 5.18 10.26 -22.04
N GLU A 128 4.63 9.19 -22.64
CA GLU A 128 4.93 8.79 -24.02
C GLU A 128 4.57 9.89 -25.05
N PRO A 129 3.31 10.41 -25.10
CA PRO A 129 2.98 11.46 -26.06
C PRO A 129 3.74 12.77 -25.83
N ILE A 130 4.03 13.14 -24.58
CA ILE A 130 4.85 14.32 -24.26
C ILE A 130 6.26 14.18 -24.84
N PHE A 131 6.91 13.02 -24.64
CA PHE A 131 8.24 12.78 -25.21
C PHE A 131 8.21 12.58 -26.72
N ARG A 132 7.13 12.05 -27.29
CA ARG A 132 6.98 11.93 -28.74
C ARG A 132 6.87 13.31 -29.42
N GLN A 133 6.35 14.31 -28.73
CA GLN A 133 6.31 15.69 -29.23
C GLN A 133 7.66 16.41 -29.09
N SER A 134 8.55 15.94 -28.23
CA SER A 134 9.92 16.45 -28.16
C SER A 134 10.79 15.68 -29.17
N ASN A 135 11.31 16.37 -30.19
CA ASN A 135 12.06 15.75 -31.30
C ASN A 135 13.42 15.11 -30.90
N PHE A 136 13.66 14.89 -29.60
CA PHE A 136 14.96 14.45 -29.06
C PHE A 136 15.07 12.93 -28.86
N VAL A 137 13.99 12.20 -28.56
CA VAL A 137 14.03 10.74 -28.28
C VAL A 137 12.73 10.03 -28.69
N SER A 138 12.80 8.76 -29.10
CA SER A 138 11.62 7.90 -29.28
C SER A 138 10.83 7.76 -27.97
N GLY A 139 9.57 8.22 -27.95
CA GLY A 139 8.70 8.28 -26.76
C GLY A 139 8.67 7.01 -25.89
N PRO A 140 8.61 5.79 -26.47
CA PRO A 140 8.71 4.53 -25.73
C PRO A 140 10.01 4.38 -24.93
N ILE A 141 11.17 4.70 -25.52
CA ILE A 141 12.48 4.55 -24.88
C ILE A 141 12.64 5.55 -23.73
N ALA A 142 12.18 6.79 -23.94
CA ALA A 142 12.20 7.83 -22.92
C ALA A 142 11.34 7.46 -21.69
N SER A 143 10.19 6.83 -21.91
CA SER A 143 9.30 6.37 -20.83
C SER A 143 9.94 5.26 -19.98
N ILE A 144 10.70 4.36 -20.60
CA ILE A 144 11.45 3.30 -19.91
C ILE A 144 12.58 3.90 -19.05
N VAL A 145 13.37 4.83 -19.60
CA VAL A 145 14.44 5.51 -18.88
C VAL A 145 13.88 6.27 -17.67
N TYR A 146 12.77 6.97 -17.83
CA TYR A 146 12.07 7.61 -16.72
C TYR A 146 11.68 6.62 -15.62
N GLY A 147 11.18 5.43 -15.98
CA GLY A 147 10.88 4.36 -15.03
C GLY A 147 12.10 3.92 -14.21
N PHE A 148 13.27 3.77 -14.84
CA PHE A 148 14.50 3.40 -14.14
C PHE A 148 14.99 4.52 -13.20
N VAL A 149 14.92 5.77 -13.63
CA VAL A 149 15.26 6.93 -12.78
C VAL A 149 14.33 7.00 -11.57
N GLN A 150 13.03 6.77 -11.78
CA GLN A 150 12.04 6.75 -10.70
C GLN A 150 12.28 5.58 -9.72
N LEU A 151 12.72 4.41 -10.20
CA LEU A 151 13.11 3.29 -9.36
C LEU A 151 14.31 3.65 -8.48
N GLY A 152 15.36 4.23 -9.06
CA GLY A 152 16.56 4.65 -8.32
C GLY A 152 16.27 5.74 -7.28
N ALA A 153 15.50 6.76 -7.65
CA ALA A 153 15.16 7.87 -6.77
C ALA A 153 14.29 7.47 -5.57
N GLY A 154 13.50 6.40 -5.67
CA GLY A 154 12.67 5.94 -4.55
C GLY A 154 13.31 4.89 -3.64
N ASN A 155 14.59 4.55 -3.86
CA ASN A 155 15.40 3.74 -2.94
C ASN A 155 16.24 4.61 -1.97
N ILE A 156 16.02 5.92 -1.96
CA ILE A 156 16.58 6.92 -1.03
C ILE A 156 15.43 7.48 -0.19
#